data_AF-A0A820L5Z4-F1
#
_entry.id   AF-A0A820L5Z4-F1
#
_cell.length_a   1.000
_cell.length_b   1.000
_cell.length_c   1.000
_cell.angle_alpha   90.00
_cell.angle_beta   90.00
_cell.angle_gamma   90.00
#
_symmetry.space_group_name_H-M   'P 1'
#
loop_
_entity.id
_entity.type
_entity.pdbx_description
1 polymer ?
#
loop_
_entity_poly.entity_id
_entity_poly.type
_entity_poly.pdbx_seq_one_letter_code
_entity_poly.pdbx_strand_id
1 'polypeptide(L)'
;PWMGSKNDVTSTITQCIPQAYLKEETRKELQYILPLKSRHSFPEFFSILDSRKESLSISGYGLQDVSLEEVFLKVTEQYKKSPNAAETEAQFNSNNEGQENTTETSSTSDSTATTST
;
A
#
# COMPACT_ATOMS: atom_id res chain seq x y z
N PRO A 1 24.62 19.45 20.70
CA PRO A 1 23.61 19.98 19.76
C PRO A 1 23.83 19.37 18.36
N TRP A 2 22.92 18.53 17.89
CA TRP A 2 23.04 17.71 16.67
C TRP A 2 22.75 18.45 15.35
N MET A 3 22.80 19.79 15.36
CA MET A 3 22.27 20.62 14.27
C MET A 3 22.99 20.46 12.91
N GLY A 4 24.18 19.84 12.86
CA GLY A 4 24.87 19.52 11.60
C GLY A 4 24.30 18.28 10.90
N SER A 5 24.03 17.21 11.65
CA SER A 5 23.64 15.91 11.09
C SER A 5 22.32 15.99 10.30
N LYS A 6 21.32 16.74 10.77
CA LYS A 6 20.02 16.85 10.07
C LYS A 6 20.13 17.45 8.67
N ASN A 7 20.87 18.53 8.50
CA ASN A 7 20.97 19.21 7.20
C ASN A 7 21.73 18.33 6.20
N ASP A 8 22.79 17.67 6.67
CA ASP A 8 23.59 16.77 5.84
C ASP A 8 22.78 15.51 5.43
N VAL A 9 22.00 14.96 6.36
CA VAL A 9 21.08 13.85 6.09
C VAL A 9 20.01 14.29 5.08
N THR A 10 19.37 15.44 5.31
CA THR A 10 18.34 15.97 4.39
C THR A 10 18.91 16.22 2.99
N SER A 11 20.11 16.78 2.90
CA SER A 11 20.78 17.04 1.63
C SER A 11 21.09 15.73 0.89
N THR A 12 21.61 14.73 1.60
CA THR A 12 21.91 13.41 1.02
C THR A 12 20.64 12.73 0.50
N ILE A 13 19.56 12.78 1.28
CA ILE A 13 18.27 12.18 0.89
C ILE A 13 17.69 12.88 -0.33
N THR A 14 17.69 14.21 -0.36
CA THR A 14 17.12 14.98 -1.47
C THR A 14 17.98 14.96 -2.74
N GLN A 15 19.28 14.72 -2.65
CA GLN A 15 20.14 14.44 -3.81
C GLN A 15 19.76 13.13 -4.51
N CYS A 16 19.39 12.09 -3.75
CA CYS A 16 19.01 10.79 -4.31
C CYS A 16 17.52 10.75 -4.70
N ILE A 17 16.68 11.38 -3.89
CA ILE A 17 15.22 11.36 -4.00
C ILE A 17 14.70 12.79 -3.77
N PRO A 18 14.66 13.63 -4.82
CA PRO A 18 14.33 15.07 -4.68
C PRO A 18 12.95 15.36 -4.08
N GLN A 19 12.00 14.44 -4.25
CA GLN A 19 10.63 14.55 -3.73
C GLN A 19 10.48 13.98 -2.31
N ALA A 20 11.55 13.47 -1.68
CA ALA A 20 11.50 13.05 -0.29
C ALA A 20 11.40 14.26 0.63
N TYR A 21 10.65 14.12 1.73
CA TYR A 21 10.48 15.18 2.70
C TYR A 21 10.48 14.65 4.13
N LEU A 22 10.91 15.49 5.06
CA LEU A 22 10.90 15.19 6.49
C LEU A 22 9.45 15.23 7.01
N LYS A 23 8.95 14.10 7.50
CA LYS A 23 7.64 13.99 8.16
C LYS A 23 7.72 14.47 9.59
N GLU A 24 8.71 13.96 10.31
CA GLU A 24 8.84 14.15 11.75
C GLU A 24 10.32 14.13 12.15
N GLU A 25 10.66 14.96 13.12
CA GLU A 25 11.96 14.97 13.78
C GLU A 25 11.74 14.78 15.29
N THR A 26 12.39 13.76 15.84
CA THR A 26 12.40 13.50 17.28
C THR A 26 13.80 13.75 17.83
N ARG A 27 13.98 13.60 19.15
CA ARG A 27 15.32 13.72 19.77
C ARG A 27 16.32 12.66 19.31
N LYS A 28 15.85 11.56 18.71
CA LYS A 28 16.69 10.41 18.35
C LYS A 28 16.68 10.09 16.85
N GLU A 29 15.65 10.51 16.12
CA GLU A 29 15.35 9.99 14.79
C GLU A 29 14.79 11.07 13.88
N LEU A 30 15.10 10.95 12.57
CA LEU A 30 14.50 11.73 11.50
C LEU A 30 13.66 10.78 10.64
N GLN A 31 12.37 11.08 10.49
CA GLN A 31 11.47 10.28 9.68
C GLN A 31 11.20 10.98 8.35
N TYR A 32 11.53 10.33 7.25
CA TYR A 32 11.30 10.85 5.91
C TYR A 32 10.22 10.03 5.19
N ILE A 33 9.37 10.70 4.43
CA ILE A 33 8.51 10.06 3.45
C ILE A 33 9.25 9.99 2.12
N LEU A 34 9.38 8.77 1.59
CA LEU A 34 9.93 8.52 0.27
C LEU A 34 8.80 8.27 -0.73
N PRO A 35 8.77 8.99 -1.87
CA PRO A 35 7.79 8.77 -2.93
C PRO A 35 7.94 7.37 -3.54
N LEU A 36 6.82 6.64 -3.67
CA LEU A 36 6.79 5.31 -4.28
C LEU A 36 7.26 5.31 -5.74
N LYS A 37 7.10 6.42 -6.46
CA LYS A 37 7.59 6.60 -7.84
C LYS A 37 9.12 6.47 -7.94
N SER A 38 9.84 6.74 -6.86
CA SER A 38 11.30 6.63 -6.76
C SER A 38 11.75 5.27 -6.23
N ARG A 39 10.87 4.27 -6.12
CA ARG A 39 11.24 2.95 -5.57
C ARG A 39 12.38 2.27 -6.34
N HIS A 40 12.52 2.56 -7.63
CA HIS A 40 13.62 2.06 -8.45
C HIS A 40 15.00 2.56 -8.00
N SER A 41 15.09 3.74 -7.35
CA SER A 41 16.36 4.29 -6.86
C SER A 41 16.67 3.90 -5.41
N PHE A 42 15.78 3.18 -4.73
CA PHE A 42 15.98 2.82 -3.32
C PHE A 42 17.25 1.98 -3.06
N PRO A 43 17.60 0.96 -3.88
CA PRO A 43 18.81 0.19 -3.66
C PRO A 43 20.08 1.05 -3.68
N GLU A 44 20.20 1.94 -4.65
CA GLU A 44 21.32 2.88 -4.77
C GLU A 44 21.32 3.89 -3.62
N PHE A 45 20.15 4.43 -3.29
CA PHE A 45 19.97 5.34 -2.17
C PHE A 45 20.44 4.75 -0.83
N PHE A 46 20.08 3.51 -0.52
CA PHE A 46 20.55 2.84 0.72
C PHE A 46 22.05 2.59 0.69
N SER A 47 22.61 2.21 -0.47
CA SER A 47 24.07 2.05 -0.62
C SER A 47 24.82 3.36 -0.36
N ILE A 48 24.28 4.50 -0.80
CA ILE A 48 24.85 5.83 -0.54
C ILE A 48 24.73 6.17 0.95
N LEU A 49 23.59 5.90 1.58
CA LEU A 49 23.41 6.10 3.02
C LEU A 49 24.38 5.27 3.85
N ASP A 50 24.59 4.00 3.51
CA ASP A 50 25.55 3.12 4.18
C ASP A 50 26.98 3.68 4.04
N SER A 51 27.35 4.10 2.83
CA SER A 51 28.68 4.66 2.54
C SER A 51 28.94 5.98 3.27
N ARG A 52 27.89 6.75 3.56
CA ARG A 52 27.99 8.07 4.21
C ARG A 52 27.63 8.04 5.69
N LYS A 53 27.30 6.87 6.25
CA LYS A 53 26.77 6.71 7.61
C LYS A 53 27.61 7.39 8.69
N GLU A 54 28.93 7.20 8.65
CA GLU A 54 29.88 7.83 9.57
C GLU A 54 29.94 9.34 9.39
N SER A 55 30.00 9.82 8.15
CA SER A 55 30.03 11.25 7.82
C SER A 55 28.75 11.99 8.25
N LEU A 56 27.60 11.29 8.20
CA LEU A 56 26.30 11.80 8.63
C LEU A 56 26.09 11.67 10.13
N SER A 57 26.99 11.00 10.85
CA SER A 57 26.89 10.69 12.28
C SER A 57 25.60 9.94 12.68
N ILE A 58 25.04 9.11 11.79
CA ILE A 58 23.82 8.34 12.11
C ILE A 58 24.18 6.93 12.61
N SER A 59 23.48 6.46 13.63
CA SER A 59 23.66 5.10 14.15
C SER A 59 23.09 4.03 13.22
N GLY A 60 22.10 4.39 12.40
CA GLY A 60 21.43 3.50 11.45
C GLY A 60 20.20 4.15 10.83
N TYR A 61 19.52 3.39 9.98
CA TYR A 61 18.24 3.74 9.39
C TYR A 61 17.36 2.49 9.31
N GLY A 62 16.05 2.69 9.23
CA GLY A 62 15.06 1.64 9.08
C GLY A 62 13.89 2.12 8.23
N LEU A 63 13.10 1.17 7.73
CA LEU A 63 11.83 1.46 7.07
C LEU A 63 10.70 1.27 8.06
N GLN A 64 9.76 2.21 8.06
CA GLN A 64 8.53 2.08 8.83
C GLN A 64 7.46 1.44 7.93
N ASP A 65 6.80 0.42 8.45
CA ASP A 65 5.65 -0.17 7.79
C ASP A 65 4.53 0.87 7.68
N VAL A 66 3.94 0.98 6.49
CA VAL A 66 2.73 1.78 6.29
C VAL A 66 1.55 0.93 6.75
N SER A 67 0.69 1.48 7.59
CA SER A 67 -0.47 0.74 8.08
C SER A 67 -1.49 0.49 6.96
N LEU A 68 -2.28 -0.59 7.06
CA LEU A 68 -3.31 -0.90 6.07
C LEU A 68 -4.39 0.19 6.02
N GLU A 69 -4.67 0.84 7.15
CA GLU A 69 -5.57 1.98 7.22
C GLU A 69 -5.04 3.12 6.35
N GLU A 70 -3.76 3.47 6.47
CA GLU A 70 -3.15 4.55 5.67
C GLU A 70 -3.12 4.21 4.16
N VAL A 71 -2.93 2.94 3.81
CA VAL A 71 -3.05 2.47 2.43
C VAL A 71 -4.49 2.56 1.94
N PHE A 72 -5.46 2.06 2.72
CA PHE A 72 -6.88 2.06 2.37
C PHE A 72 -7.41 3.48 2.14
N LEU A 73 -7.09 4.43 3.02
CA LEU A 73 -7.46 5.84 2.83
C LEU A 73 -6.88 6.41 1.53
N LYS A 74 -5.57 6.24 1.29
CA LYS A 74 -4.91 6.74 0.06
C LYS A 74 -5.49 6.13 -1.21
N VAL A 75 -5.88 4.86 -1.17
CA VAL A 75 -6.47 4.15 -2.31
C VAL A 75 -7.88 4.67 -2.58
N THR A 76 -8.72 4.79 -1.55
CA THR A 76 -10.10 5.31 -1.70
C THR A 76 -10.16 6.77 -2.15
N GLU A 77 -9.22 7.61 -1.73
CA GLU A 77 -9.10 9.00 -2.22
C GLU A 77 -8.75 9.08 -3.72
N GLN A 78 -7.89 8.17 -4.21
CA GLN A 78 -7.54 8.10 -5.63
C GLN A 78 -8.75 7.66 -6.48
N TYR A 79 -9.57 6.74 -5.98
CA TYR A 79 -10.80 6.32 -6.66
C TYR A 79 -11.88 7.42 -6.69
N LYS A 80 -11.98 8.24 -5.64
CA LYS A 80 -12.91 9.40 -5.59
C LYS A 80 -12.55 10.53 -6.57
N LYS A 81 -11.30 10.58 -7.06
CA LYS A 81 -10.82 11.62 -7.96
C LYS A 81 -10.99 11.28 -9.46
N SER A 82 -11.53 10.10 -9.79
CA SER A 82 -11.97 9.79 -11.16
C SER A 82 -13.44 10.20 -11.33
N PRO A 83 -13.77 11.23 -12.11
CA PRO A 83 -15.16 11.67 -12.33
C PRO A 83 -15.96 10.73 -13.24
N ASN A 84 -15.63 9.43 -13.31
CA ASN A 84 -16.40 8.45 -14.09
C ASN A 84 -16.82 7.21 -13.28
N ALA A 85 -17.04 7.37 -11.98
CA ALA A 85 -17.84 6.44 -11.19
C ALA A 85 -19.19 7.09 -10.83
N ALA A 86 -19.86 7.66 -11.83
CA ALA A 86 -21.28 7.93 -11.71
C ALA A 86 -22.01 6.59 -11.89
N GLU A 87 -22.73 6.19 -10.83
CA GLU A 87 -24.05 5.57 -10.92
C GLU A 87 -24.13 4.22 -11.65
N THR A 88 -24.13 3.14 -10.88
CA THR A 88 -24.98 1.98 -11.23
C THR A 88 -25.79 1.60 -10.00
N GLU A 89 -26.68 2.52 -9.62
CA GLU A 89 -27.96 2.14 -9.03
C GLU A 89 -28.98 2.22 -10.17
N ALA A 90 -29.22 1.09 -10.83
CA ALA A 90 -30.40 0.88 -11.65
C ALA A 90 -31.04 -0.42 -11.18
N GLN A 91 -32.21 -0.28 -10.55
CA GLN A 91 -33.09 -1.34 -10.11
C GLN A 91 -33.33 -2.38 -11.21
N PHE A 92 -32.98 -3.64 -10.96
CA PHE A 92 -33.59 -4.75 -11.67
C PHE A 92 -34.74 -5.30 -10.83
N ASN A 93 -35.90 -4.66 -10.93
CA ASN A 93 -37.17 -5.21 -10.48
C ASN A 93 -38.24 -4.91 -11.54
N SER A 94 -38.61 -5.92 -12.34
CA SER A 94 -40.00 -6.27 -12.63
C SER A 94 -40.09 -7.50 -13.53
N ASN A 95 -40.60 -8.57 -12.93
CA ASN A 95 -41.74 -9.37 -13.40
C ASN A 95 -41.64 -10.01 -14.80
N ASN A 96 -41.39 -11.31 -14.81
CA ASN A 96 -41.92 -12.20 -15.85
C ASN A 96 -42.71 -13.31 -15.14
N GLU A 97 -44.01 -13.06 -14.95
CA GLU A 97 -44.99 -14.12 -14.71
C GLU A 97 -45.36 -14.75 -16.06
N GLY A 98 -45.32 -16.08 -16.11
CA GLY A 98 -45.96 -16.89 -17.17
C GLY A 98 -45.01 -17.55 -18.15
N GLN A 99 -44.54 -18.76 -17.84
CA GLN A 99 -45.16 -19.99 -18.38
C GLN A 99 -44.53 -21.23 -17.74
N GLU A 100 -45.41 -22.10 -17.23
CA GLU A 100 -45.17 -23.43 -16.71
C GLU A 100 -44.50 -24.37 -17.72
N ASN A 101 -43.63 -25.25 -17.21
CA ASN A 101 -43.56 -26.68 -17.56
C ASN A 101 -42.49 -27.32 -16.64
N THR A 102 -42.92 -27.97 -15.56
CA THR A 102 -43.13 -29.43 -15.39
C THR A 102 -41.87 -30.19 -14.96
N THR A 103 -41.92 -30.68 -13.70
CA THR A 103 -41.44 -31.98 -13.17
C THR A 103 -40.03 -32.45 -13.59
N GLU A 104 -39.10 -32.70 -12.67
CA GLU A 104 -39.05 -33.87 -11.77
C GLU A 104 -38.07 -33.56 -10.60
N THR A 105 -38.47 -33.70 -9.32
CA THR A 105 -38.16 -34.84 -8.40
C THR A 105 -36.72 -35.38 -8.55
N SER A 106 -35.87 -35.54 -7.53
CA SER A 106 -36.03 -35.60 -6.08
C SER A 106 -34.64 -35.84 -5.43
N SER A 107 -34.54 -35.50 -4.14
CA SER A 107 -33.74 -36.16 -3.09
C SER A 107 -32.20 -36.25 -3.19
N THR A 108 -31.56 -35.48 -2.31
CA THR A 108 -30.64 -35.93 -1.23
C THR A 108 -30.15 -37.38 -1.29
N SER A 109 -28.82 -37.57 -1.34
CA SER A 109 -28.14 -38.58 -0.52
C SER A 109 -26.63 -38.31 -0.46
N ASP A 110 -26.13 -38.08 0.75
CA ASP A 110 -24.77 -38.41 1.16
C ASP A 110 -24.42 -39.85 0.79
N SER A 111 -23.17 -40.12 0.40
CA SER A 111 -22.51 -41.40 0.70
C SER A 111 -21.00 -41.32 0.54
N THR A 112 -20.35 -41.74 1.62
CA THR A 112 -18.96 -42.11 1.83
C THR A 112 -18.58 -43.42 1.10
N ALA A 113 -17.30 -43.59 0.75
CA ALA A 113 -16.57 -44.86 0.51
C ALA A 113 -15.16 -44.56 -0.07
N THR A 114 -14.03 -44.87 0.59
CA THR A 114 -13.20 -46.13 0.48
C THR A 114 -12.69 -46.39 -0.96
N THR A 115 -11.47 -46.84 -1.31
CA THR A 115 -10.30 -47.45 -0.65
C THR A 115 -9.24 -47.72 -1.75
N SER A 116 -7.95 -47.77 -1.36
CA SER A 116 -6.77 -48.45 -1.98
C SER A 116 -6.33 -48.20 -3.42
N THR A 117 -5.04 -47.89 -3.57
CA THR A 117 -4.02 -48.80 -4.15
C THR A 117 -2.67 -48.50 -3.52
#